data_AF-Q95RP0-F1
#
_entry.id   AF-Q95RP0-F1
#
_cell.length_a   1.000
_cell.length_b   1.000
_cell.length_c   1.000
_cell.angle_alpha   90.00
_cell.angle_beta   90.00
_cell.angle_gamma   90.00
#
_symmetry.space_group_name_H-M   'P 1'
#
loop_
_entity.id
_entity.type
_entity.pdbx_description
1 polymer ?
#
loop_
_entity_poly.entity_id
_entity_poly.type
_entity_poly.pdbx_seq_one_letter_code
_entity_poly.pdbx_strand_id
1 'polypeptide(L)'
;MGEIHSLNIPMSKEPDWIWNCMQRWVSGLESIVNGSVQTNQKSSVLKKQMELMRTFDYVQEMAWIRSIIDEGDYPVVFCHNDLQEGNILMRQPSAGQNERTPRESISSLRSNFDETLGDSLDGNSNISDTETHKSRSVSPSPCPELDTTNDSALDSSFMADNEPDLIIIDFEYCAYNYRGYDLANHFIEWTFDYTNPQFPYFYHNSSNCATVQQRRDFIVNYLKKFHDDENYNITGQELMKVDAEIQFFTMLSHLFWSLWSVINVTSAIEFGYWEYGIARILEYQKLKAAYQAN
;
A
#
# COMPACT_ATOMS: atom_id res chain seq x y z
N MET A 1 -3.63 2.76 -11.79
CA MET A 1 -4.67 2.76 -10.74
C MET A 1 -6.09 2.53 -11.28
N GLY A 2 -6.61 3.36 -12.20
CA GLY A 2 -7.98 3.18 -12.74
C GLY A 2 -8.24 1.77 -13.27
N GLU A 3 -7.27 1.22 -14.00
CA GLU A 3 -7.33 -0.16 -14.49
C GLU A 3 -7.37 -1.21 -13.37
N ILE A 4 -6.46 -1.11 -12.39
CA ILE A 4 -6.40 -2.01 -11.23
C ILE A 4 -7.74 -2.01 -10.48
N HIS A 5 -8.29 -0.82 -10.21
CA HIS A 5 -9.56 -0.70 -9.50
C HIS A 5 -10.76 -1.24 -10.30
N SER A 6 -10.64 -1.36 -11.62
CA SER A 6 -11.66 -1.94 -12.51
C SER A 6 -11.61 -3.47 -12.58
N LEU A 7 -10.58 -4.11 -12.00
CA LEU A 7 -10.43 -5.56 -12.00
C LEU A 7 -11.47 -6.25 -11.12
N ASN A 8 -11.92 -7.42 -11.56
CA ASN A 8 -12.82 -8.28 -10.81
C ASN A 8 -12.11 -9.58 -10.39
N ILE A 9 -11.36 -9.53 -9.28
CA ILE A 9 -10.56 -10.66 -8.81
C ILE A 9 -11.41 -11.61 -7.95
N PRO A 10 -11.39 -12.94 -8.13
CA PRO A 10 -12.23 -13.89 -7.40
C PRO A 10 -11.78 -14.12 -5.94
N MET A 11 -11.84 -13.06 -5.12
CA MET A 11 -11.54 -13.06 -3.69
C MET A 11 -12.61 -12.30 -2.90
N SER A 12 -12.48 -12.24 -1.57
CA SER A 12 -13.38 -11.47 -0.70
C SER A 12 -13.49 -10.02 -1.18
N LYS A 13 -14.73 -9.52 -1.31
CA LYS A 13 -15.04 -8.14 -1.70
C LYS A 13 -15.18 -7.21 -0.49
N GLU A 14 -15.14 -7.76 0.72
CA GLU A 14 -15.21 -6.99 1.95
C GLU A 14 -13.86 -6.30 2.23
N PRO A 15 -13.85 -5.01 2.62
CA PRO A 15 -12.64 -4.26 2.92
C PRO A 15 -12.03 -4.62 4.29
N ASP A 16 -12.13 -5.87 4.71
CA ASP A 16 -11.70 -6.35 6.02
C ASP A 16 -10.18 -6.47 6.14
N TRP A 17 -9.47 -6.58 5.01
CA TRP A 17 -8.02 -6.78 4.99
C TRP A 17 -7.27 -5.74 5.83
N ILE A 18 -7.56 -4.46 5.62
CA ILE A 18 -6.86 -3.37 6.32
C ILE A 18 -7.09 -3.44 7.83
N TRP A 19 -8.32 -3.72 8.25
CA TRP A 19 -8.69 -3.82 9.66
C TRP A 19 -8.08 -5.05 10.32
N ASN A 20 -8.10 -6.20 9.64
CA ASN A 20 -7.49 -7.44 10.12
C ASN A 20 -5.96 -7.31 10.26
N CYS A 21 -5.29 -6.58 9.37
CA CYS A 21 -3.88 -6.23 9.52
C CYS A 21 -3.64 -5.40 10.78
N MET A 22 -4.34 -4.26 10.91
CA MET A 22 -4.17 -3.37 12.05
C MET A 22 -4.51 -4.04 13.39
N GLN A 23 -5.58 -4.85 13.46
CA GLN A 23 -5.95 -5.57 14.69
C GLN A 23 -4.89 -6.58 15.13
N ARG A 24 -4.31 -7.33 14.18
CA ARG A 24 -3.19 -8.24 14.47
C ARG A 24 -1.98 -7.48 15.00
N TRP A 25 -1.66 -6.34 14.39
CA TRP A 25 -0.55 -5.49 14.81
C TRP A 25 -0.77 -4.87 16.19
N VAL A 26 -1.93 -4.29 16.47
CA VAL A 26 -2.22 -3.76 17.81
C VAL A 26 -2.07 -4.84 18.90
N SER A 27 -2.51 -6.07 18.62
CA SER A 27 -2.36 -7.19 19.57
C SER A 27 -0.89 -7.54 19.87
N GLY A 28 0.02 -7.32 18.92
CA GLY A 28 1.46 -7.52 19.10
C GLY A 28 2.20 -6.32 19.71
N LEU A 29 1.58 -5.13 19.68
CA LEU A 29 2.20 -3.87 20.08
C LEU A 29 2.66 -3.88 21.54
N GLU A 30 1.85 -4.40 22.45
CA GLU A 30 2.22 -4.50 23.87
C GLU A 30 3.50 -5.31 24.05
N SER A 31 3.68 -6.41 23.32
CA SER A 31 4.89 -7.24 23.45
C SER A 31 6.13 -6.53 22.90
N ILE A 32 6.01 -5.68 21.89
CA ILE A 32 7.13 -4.96 21.27
C ILE A 32 7.52 -3.75 22.11
N VAL A 33 6.53 -3.06 22.66
CA VAL A 33 6.74 -1.82 23.42
C VAL A 33 7.06 -2.11 24.90
N ASN A 34 6.57 -3.24 25.45
CA ASN A 34 6.97 -3.75 26.77
C ASN A 34 8.21 -4.64 26.72
N GLY A 35 8.39 -5.37 25.61
CA GLY A 35 9.59 -6.11 25.34
C GLY A 35 10.73 -5.11 25.31
N SER A 36 11.71 -5.30 26.19
CA SER A 36 12.92 -4.51 26.19
C SER A 36 13.62 -4.73 24.84
N VAL A 37 13.32 -3.90 23.85
CA VAL A 37 14.27 -3.63 22.77
C VAL A 37 15.48 -3.07 23.51
N GLN A 38 16.45 -3.94 23.80
CA GLN A 38 17.70 -3.57 24.42
C GLN A 38 18.48 -2.76 23.38
N THR A 39 18.11 -1.50 23.22
CA THR A 39 18.92 -0.58 22.44
C THR A 39 20.08 -0.18 23.31
N ASN A 40 21.29 -0.48 22.86
CA ASN A 40 22.54 -0.05 23.48
C ASN A 40 22.74 1.49 23.42
N GLN A 41 21.69 2.27 23.12
CA GLN A 41 21.77 3.70 22.90
C GLN A 41 20.95 4.47 23.95
N LYS A 42 21.66 5.22 24.79
CA LYS A 42 21.16 6.19 25.77
C LYS A 42 20.55 7.45 25.12
N SER A 43 19.86 7.33 23.98
CA SER A 43 19.25 8.50 23.33
C SER A 43 17.96 8.91 24.04
N SER A 44 17.93 10.13 24.58
CA SER A 44 16.71 10.71 25.18
C SER A 44 15.59 10.89 24.15
N VAL A 45 15.94 11.01 22.87
CA VAL A 45 15.00 11.14 21.74
C VAL A 45 14.25 9.83 21.51
N LEU A 46 14.98 8.71 21.44
CA LEU A 46 14.40 7.38 21.24
C LEU A 46 13.40 7.03 22.33
N LYS A 47 13.71 7.33 23.59
CA LYS A 47 12.78 7.12 24.71
C LYS A 47 11.48 7.91 24.54
N LYS A 48 11.54 9.14 24.05
CA LYS A 48 10.35 9.96 23.80
C LYS A 48 9.53 9.44 22.63
N GLN A 49 10.20 8.97 21.56
CA GLN A 49 9.51 8.35 20.42
C GLN A 49 8.78 7.09 20.86
N MET A 50 9.48 6.18 21.56
CA MET A 50 8.86 4.95 22.09
C MET A 50 7.69 5.26 23.02
N GLU A 51 7.82 6.23 23.92
CA GLU A 51 6.74 6.62 24.84
C GLU A 51 5.53 7.19 24.09
N LEU A 52 5.74 8.00 23.05
CA LEU A 52 4.65 8.53 22.23
C LEU A 52 3.90 7.38 21.52
N MET A 53 4.61 6.45 20.89
CA MET A 53 3.98 5.31 20.20
C MET A 53 3.29 4.36 21.18
N ARG A 54 3.83 4.24 22.41
CA ARG A 54 3.25 3.44 23.50
C ARG A 54 1.93 3.99 24.01
N THR A 55 1.87 5.31 24.16
CA THR A 55 0.73 6.00 24.78
C THR A 55 -0.35 6.39 23.78
N PHE A 56 -0.06 6.27 22.48
CA PHE A 56 -1.04 6.45 21.42
C PHE A 56 -2.04 5.29 21.40
N ASP A 57 -3.33 5.61 21.56
CA ASP A 57 -4.40 4.62 21.63
C ASP A 57 -4.87 4.20 20.23
N TYR A 58 -4.11 3.30 19.59
CA TYR A 58 -4.47 2.77 18.27
C TYR A 58 -5.86 2.11 18.24
N VAL A 59 -6.31 1.49 19.34
CA VAL A 59 -7.62 0.84 19.41
C VAL A 59 -8.72 1.87 19.29
N GLN A 60 -8.66 2.93 20.09
CA GLN A 60 -9.62 4.03 20.05
C GLN A 60 -9.61 4.71 18.68
N GLU A 61 -8.43 4.95 18.11
CA GLU A 61 -8.30 5.67 16.85
C GLU A 61 -8.79 4.87 15.64
N MET A 62 -8.53 3.57 15.63
CA MET A 62 -9.11 2.64 14.65
C MET A 62 -10.64 2.61 14.75
N ALA A 63 -11.18 2.51 15.97
CA ALA A 63 -12.63 2.49 16.19
C ALA A 63 -13.28 3.81 15.74
N TRP A 64 -12.62 4.94 15.99
CA TRP A 64 -13.10 6.25 15.56
C TRP A 64 -13.15 6.39 14.03
N ILE A 65 -12.06 6.09 13.31
CA ILE A 65 -12.07 6.15 11.83
C ILE A 65 -13.12 5.18 11.26
N ARG A 66 -13.20 3.96 11.80
CA ARG A 66 -14.17 2.96 11.35
C ARG A 66 -15.61 3.45 11.52
N SER A 67 -15.94 4.09 12.64
CA SER A 67 -17.28 4.65 12.85
C SER A 67 -17.68 5.69 11.79
N ILE A 68 -16.73 6.51 11.33
CA ILE A 68 -16.99 7.49 10.26
C ILE A 68 -17.18 6.78 8.91
N ILE A 69 -16.38 5.73 8.66
CA ILE A 69 -16.51 4.93 7.45
C ILE A 69 -17.86 4.23 7.38
N ASP A 70 -18.33 3.67 8.50
CA ASP A 70 -19.60 2.96 8.60
C ASP A 70 -20.82 3.89 8.40
N GLU A 71 -20.67 5.20 8.65
CA GLU A 71 -21.69 6.22 8.39
C GLU A 71 -21.70 6.72 6.93
N GLY A 72 -20.62 6.45 6.17
CA GLY A 72 -20.43 6.93 4.81
C GLY A 72 -20.67 5.86 3.74
N ASP A 73 -20.67 6.31 2.48
CA ASP A 73 -20.69 5.44 1.31
C ASP A 73 -19.36 5.59 0.55
N TYR A 74 -18.46 4.64 0.81
CA TYR A 74 -17.10 4.61 0.29
C TYR A 74 -16.93 3.41 -0.67
N PRO A 75 -16.70 3.63 -1.97
CA PRO A 75 -16.59 2.53 -2.92
C PRO A 75 -15.44 1.58 -2.59
N VAL A 76 -15.73 0.28 -2.59
CA VAL A 76 -14.75 -0.79 -2.41
C VAL A 76 -14.37 -1.36 -3.78
N VAL A 77 -13.07 -1.40 -4.04
CA VAL A 77 -12.48 -1.85 -5.32
C VAL A 77 -11.25 -2.70 -5.03
N PHE A 78 -10.72 -3.40 -6.03
CA PHE A 78 -9.43 -4.08 -5.88
C PHE A 78 -8.31 -3.03 -5.88
N CYS A 79 -7.58 -2.95 -4.77
CA CYS A 79 -6.56 -1.94 -4.50
C CYS A 79 -5.17 -2.57 -4.47
N HIS A 80 -4.16 -1.79 -4.81
CA HIS A 80 -2.75 -2.14 -4.63
C HIS A 80 -2.32 -2.01 -3.15
N ASN A 81 -2.85 -0.97 -2.47
CA ASN A 81 -2.60 -0.59 -1.08
C ASN A 81 -1.18 -0.09 -0.74
N ASP A 82 -0.18 -0.32 -1.62
CA ASP A 82 1.19 0.17 -1.44
C ASP A 82 1.80 0.77 -2.73
N LEU A 83 1.13 1.74 -3.35
CA LEU A 83 1.58 2.33 -4.61
C LEU A 83 2.63 3.46 -4.43
N GLN A 84 3.75 3.12 -3.80
CA GLN A 84 4.96 3.96 -3.69
C GLN A 84 5.78 3.96 -4.99
N GLU A 85 6.76 4.86 -5.09
CA GLU A 85 7.62 5.02 -6.27
C GLU A 85 8.44 3.76 -6.59
N GLY A 86 8.83 2.97 -5.58
CA GLY A 86 9.54 1.70 -5.78
C GLY A 86 8.73 0.65 -6.56
N ASN A 87 7.39 0.77 -6.52
CA ASN A 87 6.46 -0.18 -7.13
C ASN A 87 5.93 0.28 -8.51
N ILE A 88 6.49 1.37 -9.05
CA ILE A 88 6.13 1.92 -10.37
C ILE A 88 7.37 1.93 -11.26
N LEU A 89 7.46 0.96 -12.16
CA LEU A 89 8.58 0.82 -13.07
C LEU A 89 8.33 1.55 -14.39
N MET A 90 9.36 2.23 -14.91
CA MET A 90 9.34 2.79 -16.25
C MET A 90 9.99 1.81 -17.23
N ARG A 91 9.28 1.47 -18.31
CA ARG A 91 9.82 0.60 -19.35
C ARG A 91 10.92 1.32 -20.12
N GLN A 92 12.08 0.67 -20.30
CA GLN A 92 13.14 1.21 -21.16
C GLN A 92 12.78 1.00 -22.64
N PRO A 93 13.02 2.00 -23.51
CA PRO A 93 12.82 1.85 -24.94
C PRO A 93 13.80 0.81 -25.51
N SER A 94 13.30 -0.07 -26.39
CA SER A 94 14.13 -1.01 -27.13
C SER A 94 15.12 -0.23 -28.01
N ALA A 95 16.40 -0.60 -27.97
CA ALA A 95 17.45 0.07 -28.75
C ALA A 95 17.07 0.16 -30.23
N GLY A 96 16.78 1.38 -30.72
CA GLY A 96 16.45 1.66 -32.12
C GLY A 96 15.16 2.46 -32.38
N GLN A 97 14.33 2.74 -31.37
CA GLN A 97 13.15 3.60 -31.53
C GLN A 97 13.40 4.99 -30.92
N ASN A 98 13.47 6.02 -31.78
CA ASN A 98 13.46 7.43 -31.36
C ASN A 98 12.02 7.88 -31.10
N GLU A 99 11.80 8.50 -29.93
CA GLU A 99 10.59 9.20 -29.46
C GLU A 99 9.25 8.47 -29.67
N ARG A 100 8.75 7.84 -28.60
CA ARG A 100 7.38 7.31 -28.55
C ARG A 100 6.40 8.43 -28.19
N THR A 101 5.29 8.49 -28.91
CA THR A 101 4.14 9.34 -28.57
C THR A 101 3.36 8.72 -27.40
N PRO A 102 2.94 9.50 -26.39
CA PRO A 102 2.08 8.97 -25.32
C PRO A 102 0.77 8.45 -25.94
N ARG A 103 0.42 7.18 -25.69
CA ARG A 103 -0.78 6.55 -26.25
C ARG A 103 -1.95 6.58 -25.26
N GLU A 104 -3.15 6.78 -25.82
CA GLU A 104 -4.44 6.72 -25.13
C GLU A 104 -4.87 5.25 -24.92
N SER A 105 -5.25 4.94 -23.68
CA SER A 105 -5.96 3.75 -23.18
C SER A 105 -5.65 2.37 -23.79
N ILE A 106 -5.15 1.46 -22.94
CA ILE A 106 -4.98 0.04 -23.30
C ILE A 106 -5.95 -0.80 -22.46
N SER A 107 -6.79 -1.60 -23.14
CA SER A 107 -7.73 -2.57 -22.56
C SER A 107 -7.10 -3.96 -22.34
N SER A 108 -5.81 -4.12 -22.70
CA SER A 108 -5.06 -5.38 -22.75
C SER A 108 -4.55 -5.88 -21.39
N LEU A 109 -4.51 -5.06 -20.34
CA LEU A 109 -4.09 -5.53 -19.01
C LEU A 109 -5.11 -6.49 -18.37
N ARG A 110 -6.38 -6.45 -18.82
CA ARG A 110 -7.45 -7.31 -18.31
C ARG A 110 -7.24 -8.79 -18.62
N SER A 111 -6.65 -9.15 -19.77
CA SER A 111 -6.48 -10.56 -20.14
C SER A 111 -5.33 -11.26 -19.41
N ASN A 112 -4.28 -10.53 -19.06
CA ASN A 112 -3.06 -11.13 -18.50
C ASN A 112 -3.13 -11.33 -16.98
N PHE A 113 -3.96 -10.54 -16.28
CA PHE A 113 -4.17 -10.63 -14.83
C PHE A 113 -5.08 -11.80 -14.44
N ASP A 114 -6.04 -12.17 -15.30
CA ASP A 114 -7.03 -13.23 -15.02
C ASP A 114 -6.39 -14.63 -15.02
N GLU A 115 -5.32 -14.84 -15.80
CA GLU A 115 -4.61 -16.13 -15.88
C GLU A 115 -3.53 -16.33 -14.79
N THR A 116 -2.94 -15.26 -14.24
CA THR A 116 -1.75 -15.38 -13.38
C THR A 116 -2.05 -15.36 -11.87
N LEU A 117 -3.15 -14.74 -11.43
CA LEU A 117 -3.52 -14.69 -10.01
C LEU A 117 -4.42 -15.84 -9.55
N GLY A 118 -5.08 -16.54 -10.48
CA GLY A 118 -6.00 -17.63 -10.17
C GLY A 118 -5.36 -18.79 -9.39
N ASP A 119 -4.06 -19.03 -9.60
CA ASP A 119 -3.36 -20.20 -9.03
C ASP A 119 -2.60 -19.90 -7.72
N SER A 120 -2.45 -18.62 -7.31
CA SER A 120 -1.59 -18.25 -6.17
C SER A 120 -2.32 -17.91 -4.86
N LEU A 121 -3.66 -17.91 -4.83
CA LEU A 121 -4.43 -17.42 -3.68
C LEU A 121 -5.22 -18.48 -2.90
N ASP A 122 -5.11 -19.77 -3.24
CA ASP A 122 -5.71 -20.86 -2.45
C ASP A 122 -4.85 -21.23 -1.23
N GLY A 123 -4.73 -20.30 -0.29
CA GLY A 123 -4.11 -20.49 1.03
C GLY A 123 -5.03 -21.09 2.09
N ASN A 124 -6.15 -21.73 1.71
CA ASN A 124 -7.12 -22.26 2.66
C ASN A 124 -7.29 -23.78 2.50
N SER A 125 -6.39 -24.55 3.12
CA SER A 125 -6.64 -25.98 3.37
C SER A 125 -6.74 -26.26 4.88
N ASN A 126 -7.90 -26.81 5.22
CA ASN A 126 -8.31 -27.19 6.55
C ASN A 126 -7.34 -28.17 7.23
N ILE A 127 -7.01 -27.88 8.49
CA ILE A 127 -6.35 -28.81 9.41
C ILE A 127 -7.37 -29.87 9.84
N SER A 128 -7.06 -31.14 9.59
CA SER A 128 -7.59 -32.26 10.36
C SER A 128 -6.47 -33.27 10.62
N ASP A 129 -6.36 -33.66 11.89
CA ASP A 129 -5.30 -34.47 12.49
C ASP A 129 -5.22 -35.91 11.97
N THR A 130 -4.00 -36.48 11.97
CA THR A 130 -3.67 -37.69 12.76
C THR A 130 -2.16 -38.03 12.77
N GLU A 131 -1.72 -38.50 13.93
CA GLU A 131 -0.35 -38.78 14.39
C GLU A 131 0.36 -39.99 13.71
N THR A 132 1.71 -39.99 13.62
CA THR A 132 2.63 -40.78 14.49
C THR A 132 4.07 -40.97 13.95
N HIS A 133 5.03 -40.77 14.88
CA HIS A 133 6.35 -41.42 15.08
C HIS A 133 7.67 -41.02 14.35
N LYS A 134 8.55 -40.40 15.17
CA LYS A 134 9.98 -40.67 15.46
C LYS A 134 11.06 -40.55 14.36
N SER A 135 11.87 -39.48 14.43
CA SER A 135 13.20 -39.43 15.09
C SER A 135 14.29 -38.61 14.36
N ARG A 136 14.97 -37.76 15.14
CA ARG A 136 16.38 -37.31 15.08
C ARG A 136 16.80 -36.17 14.11
N SER A 137 16.95 -34.99 14.71
CA SER A 137 17.93 -33.90 14.50
C SER A 137 18.47 -33.58 13.10
N VAL A 138 18.08 -32.43 12.55
CA VAL A 138 18.91 -31.33 11.96
C VAL A 138 17.99 -30.10 11.85
N SER A 139 18.53 -28.90 12.08
CA SER A 139 17.86 -27.59 11.91
C SER A 139 17.18 -27.40 10.54
N PRO A 140 16.03 -26.70 10.45
CA PRO A 140 15.58 -26.15 9.18
C PRO A 140 15.36 -24.63 9.24
N SER A 141 16.14 -23.92 8.43
CA SER A 141 15.70 -22.72 7.74
C SER A 141 14.51 -23.07 6.83
N PRO A 142 13.46 -22.25 6.71
CA PRO A 142 12.46 -22.35 5.64
C PRO A 142 12.84 -21.36 4.52
N CYS A 143 12.92 -21.66 3.23
CA CYS A 143 12.51 -22.76 2.36
C CYS A 143 13.39 -22.66 1.06
N PRO A 144 13.39 -23.67 0.17
CA PRO A 144 14.37 -23.80 -0.91
C PRO A 144 14.18 -22.78 -2.04
N GLU A 145 15.30 -22.36 -2.63
CA GLU A 145 15.39 -21.63 -3.89
C GLU A 145 14.47 -22.26 -4.95
N LEU A 146 13.44 -21.52 -5.36
CA LEU A 146 12.72 -21.76 -6.59
C LEU A 146 13.56 -21.15 -7.72
N ASP A 147 14.49 -21.93 -8.26
CA ASP A 147 15.22 -21.59 -9.46
C ASP A 147 14.25 -21.58 -10.66
N THR A 148 13.76 -20.40 -11.04
CA THR A 148 12.92 -20.18 -12.22
C THR A 148 13.73 -19.75 -13.45
N THR A 149 15.05 -20.01 -13.50
CA THR A 149 15.90 -19.52 -14.60
C THR A 149 15.78 -20.27 -15.93
N ASN A 150 14.59 -20.79 -16.29
CA ASN A 150 14.46 -21.44 -17.60
C ASN A 150 13.12 -21.42 -18.33
N ASP A 151 12.17 -20.54 -17.99
CA ASP A 151 11.07 -20.24 -18.92
C ASP A 151 11.45 -19.06 -19.82
N SER A 152 12.25 -19.37 -20.83
CA SER A 152 12.38 -18.53 -22.02
C SER A 152 11.08 -18.58 -22.82
N ALA A 153 10.02 -17.95 -22.31
CA ALA A 153 8.76 -17.71 -23.01
C ALA A 153 8.66 -16.27 -23.55
N LEU A 154 9.79 -15.58 -23.73
CA LEU A 154 9.83 -14.34 -24.51
C LEU A 154 9.77 -14.69 -26.00
N ASP A 155 8.55 -14.98 -26.47
CA ASP A 155 8.25 -14.96 -27.89
C ASP A 155 8.65 -13.57 -28.44
N SER A 156 9.45 -13.57 -29.49
CA SER A 156 9.99 -12.35 -30.10
C SER A 156 8.89 -11.50 -30.76
N SER A 157 7.66 -12.02 -30.80
CA SER A 157 6.42 -11.32 -31.17
C SER A 157 5.91 -10.32 -30.12
N PHE A 158 6.41 -10.34 -28.87
CA PHE A 158 5.93 -9.46 -27.78
C PHE A 158 6.44 -8.01 -27.86
N MET A 159 7.33 -7.69 -28.80
CA MET A 159 7.87 -6.33 -28.98
C MET A 159 6.94 -5.45 -29.85
N ALA A 160 5.64 -5.42 -29.53
CA ALA A 160 4.71 -4.47 -30.14
C ALA A 160 4.69 -3.16 -29.32
N ASP A 161 4.51 -2.02 -30.00
CA ASP A 161 4.37 -0.66 -29.43
C ASP A 161 3.09 -0.48 -28.55
N ASN A 162 2.52 -1.55 -28.00
CA ASN A 162 1.21 -1.62 -27.37
C ASN A 162 1.24 -1.92 -25.86
N GLU A 163 2.40 -1.91 -25.21
CA GLU A 163 2.50 -2.10 -23.77
C GLU A 163 2.72 -0.75 -23.06
N PRO A 164 2.15 -0.58 -21.84
CA PRO A 164 2.23 0.69 -21.12
C PRO A 164 3.68 1.05 -20.74
N ASP A 165 3.97 2.36 -20.75
CA ASP A 165 5.29 2.87 -20.37
C ASP A 165 5.55 2.76 -18.85
N LEU A 166 4.49 2.70 -18.04
CA LEU A 166 4.54 2.48 -16.60
C LEU A 166 3.96 1.11 -16.27
N ILE A 167 4.68 0.35 -15.46
CA ILE A 167 4.30 -0.99 -15.00
C ILE A 167 4.22 -0.96 -13.48
N ILE A 168 3.10 -1.41 -12.93
CA ILE A 168 2.91 -1.56 -11.48
C ILE A 168 3.28 -2.99 -11.08
N ILE A 169 4.10 -3.13 -10.04
CA ILE A 169 4.57 -4.40 -9.51
C ILE A 169 4.32 -4.48 -8.00
N ASP A 170 4.62 -5.64 -7.42
CA ASP A 170 4.61 -5.87 -5.97
C ASP A 170 3.22 -5.74 -5.31
N PHE A 171 2.35 -6.69 -5.66
CA PHE A 171 0.98 -6.78 -5.15
C PHE A 171 0.89 -7.46 -3.77
N GLU A 172 1.95 -7.41 -2.94
CA GLU A 172 2.00 -8.07 -1.62
C GLU A 172 0.80 -7.68 -0.72
N TYR A 173 0.41 -6.41 -0.77
CA TYR A 173 -0.67 -5.85 0.03
C TYR A 173 -2.01 -5.77 -0.72
N CYS A 174 -2.15 -6.37 -1.90
CA CYS A 174 -3.36 -6.21 -2.71
C CYS A 174 -4.58 -6.88 -2.06
N ALA A 175 -5.72 -6.17 -2.09
CA ALA A 175 -6.98 -6.66 -1.55
C ALA A 175 -8.13 -5.78 -2.04
N TYR A 176 -9.37 -6.26 -1.92
CA TYR A 176 -10.50 -5.34 -1.94
C TYR A 176 -10.41 -4.40 -0.75
N ASN A 177 -10.42 -3.09 -1.03
CA ASN A 177 -10.32 -2.04 -0.04
C ASN A 177 -11.01 -0.77 -0.55
N TYR A 178 -11.11 0.26 0.30
CA TYR A 178 -11.69 1.53 -0.09
C TYR A 178 -10.86 2.21 -1.19
N ARG A 179 -11.50 2.60 -2.29
CA ARG A 179 -10.86 3.35 -3.37
C ARG A 179 -10.12 4.58 -2.86
N GLY A 180 -10.75 5.32 -1.95
CA GLY A 180 -10.18 6.52 -1.36
C GLY A 180 -8.87 6.25 -0.61
N TYR A 181 -8.72 5.06 0.00
CA TYR A 181 -7.49 4.65 0.68
C TYR A 181 -6.32 4.53 -0.29
N ASP A 182 -6.47 3.76 -1.37
CA ASP A 182 -5.36 3.51 -2.29
C ASP A 182 -4.93 4.81 -2.99
N LEU A 183 -5.91 5.63 -3.39
CA LEU A 183 -5.66 6.96 -3.96
C LEU A 183 -4.94 7.88 -2.96
N ALA A 184 -5.41 7.94 -1.71
CA ALA A 184 -4.79 8.74 -0.67
C ALA A 184 -3.36 8.28 -0.36
N ASN A 185 -3.14 6.97 -0.29
CA ASN A 185 -1.83 6.39 -0.05
C ASN A 185 -0.83 6.84 -1.12
N HIS A 186 -1.20 6.73 -2.40
CA HIS A 186 -0.35 7.18 -3.50
C HIS A 186 0.04 8.67 -3.39
N PHE A 187 -0.90 9.55 -3.01
CA PHE A 187 -0.58 10.97 -2.81
C PHE A 187 0.29 11.23 -1.58
N ILE A 188 0.16 10.44 -0.52
CA ILE A 188 1.05 10.55 0.65
C ILE A 188 2.48 10.21 0.25
N GLU A 189 2.70 9.20 -0.59
CA GLU A 189 4.04 8.80 -1.02
C GLU A 189 4.79 9.91 -1.79
N TRP A 190 4.10 10.93 -2.32
CA TRP A 190 4.78 12.11 -2.89
C TRP A 190 5.54 12.95 -1.83
N THR A 191 5.21 12.73 -0.56
CA THR A 191 5.84 13.42 0.58
C THR A 191 6.95 12.62 1.24
N PHE A 192 7.09 11.34 0.89
CA PHE A 192 8.15 10.46 1.37
C PHE A 192 9.14 10.17 0.24
N ASP A 193 10.42 10.11 0.59
CA ASP A 193 11.49 9.74 -0.34
C ASP A 193 12.41 8.76 0.37
N TYR A 194 12.43 7.51 -0.11
CA TYR A 194 13.16 6.41 0.51
C TYR A 194 14.60 6.27 -0.02
N THR A 195 15.10 7.25 -0.78
CA THR A 195 16.46 7.21 -1.37
C THR A 195 17.54 7.77 -0.46
N ASN A 196 17.19 8.22 0.75
CA ASN A 196 18.15 8.78 1.71
C ASN A 196 19.19 7.71 2.12
N PRO A 197 20.49 7.88 1.81
CA PRO A 197 21.52 6.89 2.13
C PRO A 197 21.94 6.91 3.61
N GLN A 198 21.43 7.85 4.42
CA GLN A 198 21.77 8.01 5.82
C GLN A 198 20.54 7.81 6.69
N PHE A 199 20.73 7.33 7.92
CA PHE A 199 19.67 7.24 8.92
C PHE A 199 18.88 8.57 9.00
N PRO A 200 17.53 8.57 8.96
CA PRO A 200 16.64 7.40 9.13
C PRO A 200 16.30 6.63 7.84
N TYR A 201 17.04 6.84 6.76
CA TYR A 201 16.87 6.20 5.44
C TYR A 201 15.61 6.60 4.67
N PHE A 202 14.99 7.69 5.08
CA PHE A 202 13.97 8.39 4.29
C PHE A 202 14.07 9.91 4.52
N TYR A 203 13.44 10.68 3.64
CA TYR A 203 13.05 12.07 3.86
C TYR A 203 11.52 12.15 3.95
N HIS A 204 11.02 13.03 4.81
CA HIS A 204 9.61 13.41 4.83
C HIS A 204 9.50 14.91 4.61
N ASN A 205 8.88 15.30 3.50
CA ASN A 205 8.66 16.69 3.12
C ASN A 205 7.17 16.93 2.84
N SER A 206 6.43 17.32 3.88
CA SER A 206 5.01 17.63 3.77
C SER A 206 4.71 18.74 2.75
N SER A 207 5.69 19.56 2.35
CA SER A 207 5.51 20.60 1.32
C SER A 207 5.32 20.04 -0.09
N ASN A 208 5.70 18.78 -0.32
CA ASN A 208 5.51 18.09 -1.60
C ASN A 208 4.07 17.56 -1.78
N CYS A 209 3.17 17.80 -0.82
CA CYS A 209 1.79 17.36 -0.92
C CYS A 209 1.13 17.84 -2.23
N ALA A 210 0.32 16.96 -2.84
CA ALA A 210 -0.34 17.29 -4.09
C ALA A 210 -1.29 18.49 -3.93
N THR A 211 -1.10 19.49 -4.79
CA THR A 211 -2.00 20.64 -4.88
C THR A 211 -3.41 20.21 -5.29
N VAL A 212 -4.41 21.05 -5.01
CA VAL A 212 -5.80 20.81 -5.45
C VAL A 212 -5.88 20.58 -6.96
N GLN A 213 -5.09 21.32 -7.74
CA GLN A 213 -5.05 21.16 -9.20
C GLN A 213 -4.44 19.82 -9.61
N GLN A 214 -3.31 19.41 -9.02
CA GLN A 214 -2.68 18.12 -9.30
C GLN A 214 -3.60 16.94 -8.93
N ARG A 215 -4.26 17.00 -7.77
CA ARG A 215 -5.25 15.98 -7.39
C ARG A 215 -6.42 15.96 -8.36
N ARG A 216 -6.95 17.12 -8.75
CA ARG A 216 -8.03 17.22 -9.74
C ARG A 216 -7.63 16.57 -11.07
N ASP A 217 -6.46 16.90 -11.60
CA ASP A 217 -5.98 16.36 -12.88
C ASP A 217 -5.77 14.85 -12.79
N PHE A 218 -5.23 14.36 -11.67
CA PHE A 218 -5.11 12.92 -11.42
C PHE A 218 -6.49 12.24 -11.37
N ILE A 219 -7.45 12.78 -10.59
CA ILE A 219 -8.79 12.20 -10.45
C ILE A 219 -9.51 12.16 -11.80
N VAL A 220 -9.36 13.18 -12.65
CA VAL A 220 -9.95 13.19 -14.00
C VAL A 220 -9.43 12.02 -14.83
N ASN A 221 -8.12 11.84 -14.89
CA ASN A 221 -7.52 10.73 -15.65
C ASN A 221 -7.86 9.38 -15.02
N TYR A 222 -7.87 9.29 -13.69
CA TYR A 222 -8.27 8.11 -12.95
C TYR A 222 -9.70 7.68 -13.28
N LEU A 223 -10.68 8.60 -13.24
CA LEU A 223 -12.08 8.28 -13.49
C LEU A 223 -12.33 7.85 -14.94
N LYS A 224 -11.77 8.58 -15.91
CA LYS A 224 -11.82 8.17 -17.32
C LYS A 224 -11.32 6.74 -17.51
N LYS A 225 -10.16 6.44 -16.91
CA LYS A 225 -9.59 5.11 -17.05
C LYS A 225 -10.32 4.02 -16.27
N PHE A 226 -10.86 4.35 -15.10
CA PHE A 226 -11.68 3.46 -14.28
C PHE A 226 -12.97 3.05 -15.01
N HIS A 227 -13.58 3.97 -15.73
CA HIS A 227 -14.75 3.71 -16.59
C HIS A 227 -14.40 3.14 -17.97
N ASP A 228 -13.11 3.11 -18.31
CA ASP A 228 -12.60 2.75 -19.65
C ASP A 228 -13.26 3.58 -20.77
N ASP A 229 -13.46 4.88 -20.51
CA ASP A 229 -14.08 5.84 -21.44
C ASP A 229 -13.37 7.21 -21.36
N GLU A 230 -12.64 7.56 -22.43
CA GLU A 230 -11.93 8.84 -22.55
C GLU A 230 -12.87 10.06 -22.61
N ASN A 231 -14.13 9.84 -23.00
CA ASN A 231 -15.18 10.87 -23.04
C ASN A 231 -16.09 10.82 -21.82
N TYR A 232 -15.74 10.05 -20.78
CA TYR A 232 -16.51 9.96 -19.55
C TYR A 232 -16.80 11.36 -19.00
N ASN A 233 -18.08 11.70 -18.92
CA ASN A 233 -18.53 13.03 -18.50
C ASN A 233 -18.51 13.14 -16.97
N ILE A 234 -17.35 13.48 -16.44
CA ILE A 234 -17.13 13.60 -14.99
C ILE A 234 -17.85 14.84 -14.47
N THR A 235 -18.77 14.64 -13.52
CA THR A 235 -19.48 15.75 -12.90
C THR A 235 -18.62 16.47 -11.87
N GLY A 236 -18.89 17.76 -11.63
CA GLY A 236 -18.21 18.50 -10.55
C GLY A 236 -18.42 17.86 -9.17
N GLN A 237 -19.60 17.28 -8.93
CA GLN A 237 -19.94 16.61 -7.67
C GLN A 237 -19.14 15.30 -7.49
N GLU A 238 -18.96 14.52 -8.55
CA GLU A 238 -18.15 13.30 -8.51
C GLU A 238 -16.67 13.61 -8.23
N LEU A 239 -16.11 14.64 -8.87
CA LEU A 239 -14.76 15.12 -8.57
C LEU A 239 -14.59 15.53 -7.11
N MET A 240 -15.55 16.29 -6.58
CA MET A 240 -15.53 16.71 -5.18
C MET A 240 -15.68 15.53 -4.23
N LYS A 241 -16.51 14.52 -4.58
CA LYS A 241 -16.67 13.30 -3.76
C LYS A 241 -15.37 12.53 -3.69
N VAL A 242 -14.72 12.25 -4.83
CA VAL A 242 -13.45 11.51 -4.86
C VAL A 242 -12.33 12.29 -4.15
N ASP A 243 -12.27 13.61 -4.32
CA ASP A 243 -11.30 14.44 -3.60
C ASP A 243 -11.52 14.43 -2.08
N ALA A 244 -12.77 14.45 -1.63
CA ALA A 244 -13.12 14.34 -0.21
C ALA A 244 -12.79 12.94 0.35
N GLU A 245 -13.00 11.87 -0.44
CA GLU A 245 -12.56 10.51 -0.09
C GLU A 245 -11.04 10.49 0.14
N ILE A 246 -10.26 11.01 -0.81
CA ILE A 246 -8.79 11.08 -0.72
C ILE A 246 -8.38 11.80 0.57
N GLN A 247 -8.92 13.00 0.80
CA GLN A 247 -8.55 13.80 1.98
C GLN A 247 -8.88 13.09 3.30
N PHE A 248 -10.02 12.41 3.38
CA PHE A 248 -10.41 11.63 4.56
C PHE A 248 -9.47 10.43 4.77
N PHE A 249 -9.26 9.62 3.73
CA PHE A 249 -8.47 8.40 3.83
C PHE A 249 -6.96 8.63 4.00
N THR A 250 -6.46 9.84 3.74
CA THR A 250 -5.10 10.25 4.13
C THR A 250 -4.85 9.99 5.62
N MET A 251 -5.85 10.22 6.48
CA MET A 251 -5.77 9.90 7.90
C MET A 251 -5.54 8.40 8.14
N LEU A 252 -6.32 7.54 7.47
CA LEU A 252 -6.23 6.09 7.64
C LEU A 252 -4.88 5.55 7.15
N SER A 253 -4.35 6.04 6.03
CA SER A 253 -3.01 5.63 5.54
C SER A 253 -1.90 6.03 6.51
N HIS A 254 -1.93 7.25 7.08
CA HIS A 254 -0.95 7.61 8.11
C HIS A 254 -1.05 6.71 9.36
N LEU A 255 -2.26 6.42 9.83
CA LEU A 255 -2.47 5.53 10.97
C LEU A 255 -1.97 4.10 10.69
N PHE A 256 -2.31 3.55 9.52
CA PHE A 256 -1.92 2.20 9.09
C PHE A 256 -0.41 2.04 9.04
N TRP A 257 0.28 2.91 8.28
CA TRP A 257 1.73 2.81 8.10
C TRP A 257 2.53 3.20 9.33
N SER A 258 1.96 4.04 10.21
CA SER A 258 2.52 4.28 11.54
C SER A 258 2.58 2.99 12.38
N LEU A 259 1.46 2.26 12.44
CA LEU A 259 1.36 1.01 13.19
C LEU A 259 2.22 -0.10 12.57
N TRP A 260 2.19 -0.25 11.24
CA TRP A 260 3.08 -1.16 10.51
C TRP A 260 4.55 -0.92 10.87
N SER A 261 4.96 0.34 10.94
CA SER A 261 6.34 0.71 11.23
C SER A 261 6.78 0.26 12.62
N VAL A 262 5.94 0.45 13.65
CA VAL A 262 6.26 0.00 15.02
C VAL A 262 6.39 -1.52 15.10
N ILE A 263 5.54 -2.27 14.40
CA ILE A 263 5.64 -3.73 14.38
C ILE A 263 6.93 -4.20 13.73
N ASN A 264 7.46 -3.45 12.77
CA ASN A 264 8.66 -3.81 12.03
C ASN A 264 9.97 -3.27 12.63
N VAL A 265 9.96 -2.70 13.85
CA VAL A 265 11.18 -2.19 14.50
C VAL A 265 12.26 -3.27 14.74
N THR A 266 11.87 -4.55 14.75
CA THR A 266 12.79 -5.69 14.86
C THR A 266 13.15 -6.32 13.51
N SER A 267 12.76 -5.69 12.40
CA SER A 267 13.14 -6.11 11.06
C SER A 267 14.65 -6.09 10.89
N ALA A 268 15.15 -6.95 9.99
CA ALA A 268 16.56 -6.97 9.62
C ALA A 268 16.94 -5.81 8.67
N ILE A 269 15.95 -5.13 8.08
CA ILE A 269 16.18 -4.00 7.18
C ILE A 269 16.63 -2.80 8.02
N GLU A 270 17.73 -2.18 7.59
CA GLU A 270 18.26 -0.98 8.24
C GLU A 270 17.40 0.23 7.86
N PHE A 271 16.40 0.54 8.69
CA PHE A 271 15.45 1.62 8.46
C PHE A 271 15.05 2.29 9.78
N GLY A 272 14.84 3.61 9.76
CA GLY A 272 14.40 4.38 10.93
C GLY A 272 12.91 4.19 11.23
N TYR A 273 12.51 2.99 11.65
CA TYR A 273 11.11 2.64 11.91
C TYR A 273 10.45 3.53 12.97
N TRP A 274 11.17 3.90 14.03
CA TRP A 274 10.63 4.81 15.05
C TRP A 274 10.40 6.21 14.48
N GLU A 275 11.36 6.74 13.71
CA GLU A 275 11.27 8.04 13.06
C GLU A 275 10.13 8.07 12.05
N TYR A 276 9.98 7.02 11.24
CA TYR A 276 8.92 6.91 10.25
C TYR A 276 7.55 6.81 10.92
N GLY A 277 7.38 5.91 11.89
CA GLY A 277 6.12 5.74 12.61
C GLY A 277 5.65 7.03 13.28
N ILE A 278 6.59 7.81 13.84
CA ILE A 278 6.34 9.12 14.44
C ILE A 278 5.99 10.17 13.39
N ALA A 279 6.70 10.23 12.27
CA ALA A 279 6.38 11.17 11.19
C ALA A 279 4.94 10.96 10.69
N ARG A 280 4.52 9.70 10.51
CA ARG A 280 3.15 9.36 10.10
C ARG A 280 2.12 9.72 11.19
N ILE A 281 2.36 9.40 12.47
CA ILE A 281 1.36 9.64 13.52
C ILE A 281 1.14 11.13 13.80
N LEU A 282 2.17 11.96 13.64
CA LEU A 282 2.04 13.41 13.79
C LEU A 282 1.17 14.02 12.67
N GLU A 283 1.32 13.56 11.43
CA GLU A 283 0.43 13.98 10.34
C GLU A 283 -1.00 13.48 10.56
N TYR A 284 -1.18 12.24 11.02
CA TYR A 284 -2.50 11.72 11.41
C TYR A 284 -3.19 12.63 12.44
N GLN A 285 -2.51 12.96 13.54
CA GLN A 285 -3.07 13.80 14.61
C GLN A 285 -3.46 15.19 14.11
N LYS A 286 -2.62 15.79 13.25
CA LYS A 286 -2.89 17.09 12.62
C LYS A 286 -4.12 17.04 11.72
N LEU A 287 -4.24 16.01 10.88
CA LEU A 287 -5.38 15.83 9.98
C LEU A 287 -6.67 15.55 10.76
N LYS A 288 -6.63 14.69 11.77
CA LYS A 288 -7.77 14.44 12.67
C LYS A 288 -8.24 15.71 13.36
N ALA A 289 -7.32 16.51 13.92
CA ALA A 289 -7.67 17.78 14.55
C ALA A 289 -8.34 18.75 13.57
N ALA A 290 -7.86 18.82 12.32
CA ALA A 290 -8.47 19.63 11.28
C ALA A 290 -9.87 19.10 10.87
N TYR A 291 -10.04 17.78 10.79
CA TYR A 291 -11.33 17.15 10.49
C TYR A 291 -12.37 17.45 11.58
N GLN A 292 -11.99 17.35 12.85
CA GLN A 292 -12.90 17.60 13.98
C GLN A 292 -13.25 19.08 14.21
N ALA A 293 -12.48 20.01 13.61
CA ALA A 293 -12.71 21.44 13.72
C ALA A 293 -13.73 21.99 12.69
N ASN A 294 -14.02 21.20 11.65
CA ASN A 294 -14.97 21.53 10.58
C ASN A 294 -16.35 20.90 10.86
#